data_AF-A0A5B8XU98-F1
#
_entry.id   AF-A0A5B8XU98-F1
#
_cell.length_a   1.000
_cell.length_b   1.000
_cell.length_c   1.000
_cell.angle_alpha   90.00
_cell.angle_beta   90.00
_cell.angle_gamma   90.00
#
_symmetry.space_group_name_H-M   'P 1'
#
loop_
_entity.id
_entity.type
_entity.pdbx_description
1 polymer ?
#
loop_
_entity_poly.entity_id
_entity_poly.type
_entity_poly.pdbx_seq_one_letter_code
_entity_poly.pdbx_strand_id
1 'polypeptide(L)'
;MVDPVSSEASSRVIRVVRLLFAALILISIPANAAPPELNVDDGSKFKATKVESGHEFEGKLEDGKRVKVRIVGLDCPEGKLGKDAKAAVQKLLKGKKVTLESTFPMFPLAQDNFGRLVAYVRLDDGRDLSAALLESGHCSAQTWSTPHPRQNLYAGIR
;
A
#
# COMPACT_ATOMS: atom_id res chain seq x y z
N MET A 1 48.89 72.21 28.32
CA MET A 1 47.51 71.66 28.19
C MET A 1 47.51 70.71 27.01
N VAL A 2 47.69 69.41 27.30
CA VAL A 2 47.46 68.34 26.33
C VAL A 2 46.74 67.25 27.11
N ASP A 3 45.42 67.20 26.94
CA ASP A 3 44.53 66.15 27.41
C ASP A 3 44.35 65.09 26.30
N PRO A 4 43.87 63.88 26.66
CA PRO A 4 44.32 62.65 26.02
C PRO A 4 43.45 62.22 24.84
N VAL A 5 44.07 61.63 23.81
CA VAL A 5 43.38 60.80 22.82
C VAL A 5 43.05 59.45 23.48
N SER A 6 41.80 59.36 23.95
CA SER A 6 41.07 58.12 24.17
C SER A 6 39.99 58.01 23.09
N SER A 7 39.58 56.77 22.81
CA SER A 7 38.40 56.39 22.02
C SER A 7 38.56 56.38 20.50
N GLU A 8 39.16 55.31 19.97
CA GLU A 8 38.60 54.64 18.77
C GLU A 8 39.16 53.22 18.51
N ALA A 9 39.80 52.58 19.49
CA ALA A 9 40.24 51.18 19.38
C ALA A 9 39.12 50.17 19.72
N SER A 10 37.88 50.45 19.30
CA SER A 10 36.73 49.58 19.54
C SER A 10 35.77 49.64 18.36
N SER A 11 35.98 48.79 17.34
CA SER A 11 34.88 48.33 16.47
C SER A 11 35.25 47.32 15.39
N ARG A 12 36.52 46.89 15.22
CA ARG A 12 36.89 46.10 14.02
C ARG A 12 37.42 44.68 14.20
N VAL A 13 37.61 44.17 15.43
CA VAL A 13 38.19 42.82 15.60
C VAL A 13 37.17 41.75 16.07
N ILE A 14 35.98 42.13 16.55
CA ILE A 14 34.93 41.15 16.93
C ILE A 14 33.84 41.09 15.85
N ARG A 15 34.21 40.77 14.61
CA ARG A 15 33.22 40.45 13.54
C ARG A 15 33.62 39.26 12.66
N VAL A 16 34.60 38.45 13.04
CA VAL A 16 35.09 37.32 12.21
C VAL A 16 34.74 35.93 12.79
N VAL A 17 34.07 35.81 13.94
CA VAL A 17 33.72 34.50 14.54
C VAL A 17 32.20 34.23 14.63
N ARG A 18 31.42 34.71 13.66
CA ARG A 18 29.96 34.40 13.60
C ARG A 18 29.43 33.98 12.22
N LEU A 19 30.32 33.62 11.29
CA LEU A 19 29.93 33.23 9.92
C LEU A 19 30.63 31.93 9.44
N LEU A 20 30.82 30.96 10.33
CA LEU A 20 31.39 29.64 9.98
C LEU A 20 30.67 28.45 10.68
N PHE A 21 29.37 28.57 10.97
CA PHE A 21 28.57 27.47 11.51
C PHE A 21 27.11 27.49 11.00
N ALA A 22 26.92 27.69 9.70
CA ALA A 22 25.57 27.65 9.11
C ALA A 22 25.51 26.97 7.72
N ALA A 23 26.52 26.19 7.35
CA ALA A 23 26.52 25.50 6.07
C ALA A 23 27.38 24.23 6.14
N LEU A 24 26.88 23.20 6.83
CA LEU A 24 27.11 21.78 6.51
C LEU A 24 26.38 20.88 7.54
N ILE A 25 25.08 21.10 7.77
CA ILE A 25 24.24 19.96 8.11
C ILE A 25 23.95 19.30 6.77
N LEU A 26 24.87 18.44 6.34
CA LEU A 26 24.55 17.39 5.39
C LEU A 26 23.33 16.69 5.98
N ILE A 27 22.20 16.89 5.36
CA ILE A 27 20.99 16.17 5.66
C ILE A 27 21.28 14.72 5.28
N SER A 28 21.82 13.94 6.22
CA SER A 28 21.71 12.49 6.19
C SER A 28 20.24 12.17 6.37
N ILE A 29 19.46 12.30 5.29
CA ILE A 29 18.19 11.59 5.20
C ILE A 29 18.62 10.12 5.13
N PRO A 30 18.37 9.30 6.16
CA PRO A 30 18.56 7.87 5.97
C PRO A 30 17.62 7.47 4.83
N ALA A 31 18.19 7.11 3.67
CA ALA A 31 17.44 6.66 2.49
C ALA A 31 16.73 5.30 2.71
N ASN A 32 16.53 4.91 3.98
CA ASN A 32 16.07 3.61 4.40
C ASN A 32 14.92 3.70 5.42
N ALA A 33 14.12 4.77 5.35
CA ALA A 33 12.80 4.72 5.96
C ALA A 33 11.98 3.69 5.16
N ALA A 34 11.72 2.54 5.77
CA ALA A 34 10.73 1.62 5.26
C ALA A 34 9.43 2.40 5.01
N PRO A 35 8.71 2.15 3.90
CA PRO A 35 7.44 2.82 3.66
C PRO A 35 6.58 2.70 4.93
N PRO A 36 5.91 3.79 5.35
CA PRO A 36 5.16 3.80 6.61
C PRO A 36 4.20 2.63 6.61
N GLU A 37 4.31 1.79 7.64
CA GLU A 37 3.49 0.59 7.80
C GLU A 37 2.03 1.02 7.74
N LEU A 38 1.34 0.59 6.69
CA LEU A 38 -0.05 0.90 6.48
C LEU A 38 -0.86 -0.08 7.33
N ASN A 39 -1.39 0.41 8.44
CA ASN A 39 -2.31 -0.36 9.26
C ASN A 39 -3.74 -0.20 8.71
N VAL A 40 -4.26 -1.26 8.06
CA VAL A 40 -5.65 -1.31 7.59
C VAL A 40 -6.38 -2.39 8.37
N ASP A 41 -7.42 -2.00 9.09
CA ASP A 41 -8.20 -2.93 9.91
C ASP A 41 -9.02 -3.90 9.06
N ASP A 42 -9.25 -5.08 9.61
CA ASP A 42 -10.20 -6.06 9.07
C ASP A 42 -11.60 -5.44 8.90
N GLY A 43 -12.24 -5.67 7.77
CA GLY A 43 -13.55 -5.10 7.46
C GLY A 43 -13.52 -3.68 6.88
N SER A 44 -12.33 -3.14 6.58
CA SER A 44 -12.20 -1.82 5.96
C SER A 44 -12.92 -1.75 4.61
N LYS A 45 -13.65 -0.64 4.39
CA LYS A 45 -14.31 -0.39 3.09
C LYS A 45 -13.31 0.12 2.07
N PHE A 46 -13.52 -0.29 0.83
CA PHE A 46 -12.61 0.00 -0.25
C PHE A 46 -13.35 0.29 -1.56
N LYS A 47 -12.88 1.29 -2.30
CA LYS A 47 -13.37 1.61 -3.63
C LYS A 47 -12.28 1.36 -4.66
N ALA A 48 -12.47 0.33 -5.48
CA ALA A 48 -11.55 0.03 -6.58
C ALA A 48 -11.56 1.16 -7.61
N THR A 49 -10.38 1.57 -8.08
CA THR A 49 -10.21 2.60 -9.11
C THR A 49 -9.56 2.07 -10.38
N LYS A 50 -8.74 1.03 -10.27
CA LYS A 50 -8.08 0.40 -11.42
C LYS A 50 -7.79 -1.07 -11.11
N VAL A 51 -7.99 -1.92 -12.11
CA VAL A 51 -7.64 -3.33 -12.04
C VAL A 51 -6.34 -3.54 -12.80
N GLU A 52 -5.36 -4.17 -12.16
CA GLU A 52 -4.05 -4.45 -12.74
C GLU A 52 -4.04 -5.78 -13.46
N SER A 53 -4.49 -6.85 -12.79
CA SER A 53 -4.58 -8.23 -13.32
C SER A 53 -5.83 -8.96 -12.80
N GLY A 54 -5.94 -10.27 -13.06
CA GLY A 54 -7.02 -11.12 -12.53
C GLY A 54 -7.01 -11.30 -11.01
N HIS A 55 -5.92 -10.89 -10.33
CA HIS A 55 -5.80 -11.04 -8.88
C HIS A 55 -5.21 -9.81 -8.17
N GLU A 56 -4.99 -8.71 -8.90
CA GLU A 56 -4.47 -7.45 -8.35
C GLU A 56 -5.29 -6.26 -8.82
N PHE A 57 -5.63 -5.36 -7.89
CA PHE A 57 -6.27 -4.09 -8.18
C PHE A 57 -5.83 -3.01 -7.20
N GLU A 58 -6.04 -1.75 -7.58
CA GLU A 58 -5.80 -0.58 -6.73
C GLU A 58 -7.10 0.21 -6.52
N GLY A 59 -7.08 1.05 -5.50
CA GLY A 59 -8.25 1.81 -5.10
C GLY A 59 -7.97 2.68 -3.89
N LYS A 60 -9.04 3.13 -3.26
CA LYS A 60 -9.00 4.03 -2.10
C LYS A 60 -9.70 3.43 -0.90
N LEU A 61 -9.08 3.56 0.26
CA LEU A 61 -9.70 3.38 1.57
C LEU A 61 -10.65 4.55 1.88
N GLU A 62 -11.39 4.47 2.98
CA GLU A 62 -12.34 5.52 3.39
C GLU A 62 -11.66 6.85 3.73
N ASP A 63 -10.44 6.80 4.27
CA ASP A 63 -9.57 7.96 4.52
C ASP A 63 -9.01 8.61 3.23
N GLY A 64 -9.29 8.01 2.08
CA GLY A 64 -8.84 8.48 0.76
C GLY A 64 -7.44 7.98 0.36
N LYS A 65 -6.73 7.24 1.22
CA LYS A 65 -5.40 6.69 0.91
C LYS A 65 -5.49 5.68 -0.23
N ARG A 66 -4.58 5.82 -1.20
CA ARG A 66 -4.46 4.90 -2.34
C ARG A 66 -3.59 3.72 -1.97
N VAL A 67 -4.10 2.51 -2.21
CA VAL A 67 -3.40 1.27 -1.89
C VAL A 67 -3.68 0.21 -2.96
N LYS A 68 -2.77 -0.75 -3.08
CA LYS A 68 -2.94 -1.94 -3.93
C LYS A 68 -3.40 -3.12 -3.09
N VAL A 69 -4.15 -4.02 -3.71
CA VAL A 69 -4.71 -5.21 -3.08
C VAL A 69 -4.37 -6.44 -3.93
N ARG A 70 -3.77 -7.46 -3.31
CA ARG A 70 -3.62 -8.81 -3.82
C ARG A 70 -4.76 -9.66 -3.29
N ILE A 71 -5.59 -10.19 -4.20
CA ILE A 71 -6.71 -11.06 -3.86
C ILE A 71 -6.17 -12.41 -3.40
N VAL A 72 -6.58 -12.91 -2.24
CA VAL A 72 -6.08 -14.18 -1.68
C VAL A 72 -6.67 -15.40 -2.40
N GLY A 73 -5.84 -16.42 -2.60
CA GLY A 73 -6.25 -17.77 -3.00
C GLY A 73 -6.50 -17.96 -4.50
N LEU A 74 -6.13 -16.99 -5.32
CA LEU A 74 -6.24 -17.06 -6.77
C LEU A 74 -4.87 -17.22 -7.44
N ASP A 75 -4.84 -18.15 -8.38
CA ASP A 75 -3.84 -18.25 -9.45
C ASP A 75 -4.55 -17.96 -10.78
N CYS A 76 -4.28 -16.79 -11.36
CA CYS A 76 -4.93 -16.34 -12.59
C CYS A 76 -3.92 -16.27 -13.73
N PRO A 77 -4.33 -16.55 -14.98
CA PRO A 77 -3.48 -16.30 -16.15
C PRO A 77 -3.00 -14.84 -16.19
N GLU A 78 -1.77 -14.64 -16.66
CA GLU A 78 -1.14 -13.32 -16.77
C GLU A 78 -0.95 -12.88 -18.23
N GLY A 79 -0.63 -11.60 -18.44
CA GLY A 79 -0.32 -11.05 -19.76
C GLY A 79 -1.49 -11.14 -20.75
N LYS A 80 -1.25 -11.69 -21.94
CA LYS A 80 -2.28 -11.78 -23.00
C LYS A 80 -3.41 -12.73 -22.63
N LEU A 81 -3.12 -13.81 -21.90
CA LEU A 81 -4.10 -14.81 -21.45
C LEU A 81 -4.90 -14.31 -20.25
N GLY A 82 -4.35 -13.38 -19.47
CA GLY A 82 -5.01 -12.78 -18.29
C GLY A 82 -6.07 -11.73 -18.60
N LYS A 83 -6.35 -11.42 -19.87
CA LYS A 83 -7.31 -10.37 -20.25
C LYS A 83 -8.72 -10.68 -19.76
N ASP A 84 -9.14 -11.92 -19.88
CA ASP A 84 -10.49 -12.33 -19.49
C ASP A 84 -10.65 -12.30 -17.97
N ALA A 85 -9.66 -12.79 -17.23
CA ALA A 85 -9.63 -12.69 -15.77
C ALA A 85 -9.66 -11.24 -15.28
N LYS A 86 -8.83 -10.37 -15.88
CA LYS A 86 -8.84 -8.94 -15.59
C LYS A 86 -10.21 -8.31 -15.87
N ALA A 87 -10.84 -8.64 -17.00
CA ALA A 87 -12.16 -8.15 -17.36
C ALA A 87 -13.25 -8.63 -16.37
N ALA A 88 -13.16 -9.87 -15.88
CA ALA A 88 -14.06 -10.39 -14.87
C ALA A 88 -13.96 -9.62 -13.55
N VAL A 89 -12.74 -9.37 -13.06
CA VAL A 89 -12.53 -8.52 -11.87
C VAL A 89 -13.08 -7.11 -12.11
N GLN A 90 -12.79 -6.50 -13.27
CA GLN A 90 -13.32 -5.18 -13.61
C GLN A 90 -14.86 -5.15 -13.57
N LYS A 91 -15.51 -6.16 -14.14
CA LYS A 91 -16.98 -6.28 -14.15
C LYS A 91 -17.53 -6.42 -12.73
N LEU A 92 -16.91 -7.27 -11.90
CA LEU A 92 -17.34 -7.53 -10.52
C LEU A 92 -17.11 -6.33 -9.57
N LEU A 93 -16.12 -5.48 -9.85
CA LEU A 93 -15.79 -4.31 -9.03
C LEU A 93 -16.38 -2.99 -9.55
N LYS A 94 -16.85 -2.94 -10.81
CA LYS A 94 -17.28 -1.68 -11.46
C LYS A 94 -18.38 -0.99 -10.67
N GLY A 95 -18.08 0.23 -10.20
CA GLY A 95 -19.03 1.09 -9.48
C GLY A 95 -19.38 0.62 -8.07
N LYS A 96 -18.74 -0.45 -7.57
CA LYS A 96 -19.04 -1.06 -6.27
C LYS A 96 -18.03 -0.64 -5.21
N LYS A 97 -18.50 -0.55 -3.96
CA LYS A 97 -17.64 -0.58 -2.78
C LYS A 97 -17.55 -2.02 -2.32
N VAL A 98 -16.35 -2.43 -1.93
CA VAL A 98 -16.09 -3.77 -1.38
C VAL A 98 -15.61 -3.65 0.06
N THR A 99 -15.64 -4.77 0.77
CA THR A 99 -15.04 -4.89 2.10
C THR A 99 -13.79 -5.74 1.97
N LEU A 100 -12.67 -5.27 2.51
CA LEU A 100 -11.45 -6.05 2.58
C LEU A 100 -11.45 -6.82 3.89
N GLU A 101 -11.28 -8.14 3.79
CA GLU A 101 -11.27 -9.06 4.92
C GLU A 101 -9.84 -9.60 5.09
N SER A 102 -9.36 -9.59 6.32
CA SER A 102 -8.04 -10.13 6.66
C SER A 102 -8.00 -11.65 6.44
N THR A 103 -6.80 -12.17 6.18
CA THR A 103 -6.60 -13.61 6.16
C THR A 103 -6.80 -14.23 7.53
N PHE A 104 -6.56 -13.48 8.61
CA PHE A 104 -6.85 -13.88 9.98
C PHE A 104 -7.89 -12.90 10.56
N PRO A 105 -9.15 -13.33 10.76
CA PRO A 105 -10.20 -12.46 11.27
C PRO A 105 -9.77 -11.73 12.54
N MET A 106 -10.17 -10.47 12.68
CA MET A 106 -9.80 -9.58 13.79
C MET A 106 -8.34 -9.08 13.81
N PHE A 107 -7.51 -9.48 12.84
CA PHE A 107 -6.17 -8.91 12.65
C PHE A 107 -6.14 -7.93 11.48
N PRO A 108 -5.32 -6.86 11.53
CA PRO A 108 -5.10 -5.99 10.39
C PRO A 108 -4.67 -6.74 9.12
N LEU A 109 -4.91 -6.12 7.97
CA LEU A 109 -4.48 -6.65 6.69
C LEU A 109 -2.95 -6.59 6.60
N ALA A 110 -2.35 -7.72 6.28
CA ALA A 110 -0.91 -7.80 6.03
C ALA A 110 -0.54 -7.17 4.68
N GLN A 111 0.71 -6.69 4.60
CA GLN A 111 1.33 -6.33 3.32
C GLN A 111 2.27 -7.44 2.86
N ASP A 112 2.30 -7.70 1.56
CA ASP A 112 3.36 -8.49 0.96
C ASP A 112 4.63 -7.65 0.72
N ASN A 113 5.71 -8.31 0.28
CA ASN A 113 6.99 -7.65 0.00
C ASN A 113 6.94 -6.63 -1.16
N PHE A 114 5.81 -6.51 -1.86
CA PHE A 114 5.57 -5.52 -2.91
C PHE A 114 4.68 -4.35 -2.42
N GLY A 115 4.35 -4.32 -1.13
CA GLY A 115 3.53 -3.29 -0.51
C GLY A 115 2.03 -3.39 -0.86
N ARG A 116 1.56 -4.55 -1.34
CA ARG A 116 0.13 -4.78 -1.60
C ARG A 116 -0.52 -5.32 -0.34
N LEU A 117 -1.71 -4.84 -0.01
CA LEU A 117 -2.55 -5.45 1.00
C LEU A 117 -2.99 -6.84 0.53
N VAL A 118 -2.77 -7.86 1.35
CA VAL A 118 -3.19 -9.23 1.08
C VAL A 118 -4.55 -9.44 1.75
N ALA A 119 -5.60 -9.58 0.96
CA ALA A 119 -6.97 -9.61 1.48
C ALA A 119 -7.88 -10.58 0.74
N TYR A 120 -8.84 -11.12 1.48
CA TYR A 120 -10.09 -11.57 0.91
C TYR A 120 -10.95 -10.34 0.56
N VAL A 121 -11.78 -10.44 -0.49
CA VAL A 121 -12.58 -9.30 -0.96
C VAL A 121 -14.04 -9.70 -0.98
N ARG A 122 -14.83 -9.04 -0.15
CA ARG A 122 -16.28 -9.22 -0.04
C ARG A 122 -16.99 -8.17 -0.88
N LEU A 123 -17.79 -8.63 -1.83
CA LEU A 123 -18.64 -7.78 -2.65
C LEU A 123 -19.78 -7.17 -1.82
N ASP A 124 -20.40 -6.12 -2.34
CA ASP A 124 -21.54 -5.44 -1.72
C ASP A 124 -22.76 -6.37 -1.53
N ASP A 125 -22.90 -7.38 -2.38
CA ASP A 125 -23.92 -8.43 -2.30
C ASP A 125 -23.55 -9.59 -1.36
N GLY A 126 -22.41 -9.50 -0.65
CA GLY A 126 -21.95 -10.50 0.30
C GLY A 126 -21.17 -11.67 -0.32
N ARG A 127 -21.03 -11.74 -1.64
CA ARG A 127 -20.22 -12.78 -2.28
C ARG A 127 -18.73 -12.57 -2.06
N ASP A 128 -17.99 -13.67 -2.03
CA ASP A 128 -16.53 -13.68 -2.04
C ASP A 128 -16.05 -13.51 -3.49
N LEU A 129 -15.25 -12.47 -3.76
CA LEU A 129 -14.72 -12.20 -5.09
C LEU A 129 -13.84 -13.36 -5.59
N SER A 130 -13.03 -13.97 -4.71
CA SER A 130 -12.19 -15.10 -5.11
C SER A 130 -13.07 -16.27 -5.53
N ALA A 131 -14.08 -16.62 -4.72
CA ALA A 131 -15.01 -17.70 -5.08
C ALA A 131 -15.72 -17.41 -6.41
N ALA A 132 -16.20 -16.18 -6.63
CA ALA A 132 -16.85 -15.82 -7.88
C ALA A 132 -15.94 -15.95 -9.12
N LEU A 133 -14.64 -15.68 -8.98
CA LEU A 133 -13.66 -15.83 -10.06
C LEU A 133 -13.31 -17.30 -10.33
N LEU A 134 -13.28 -18.13 -9.29
CA LEU A 134 -13.10 -19.58 -9.39
C LEU A 134 -14.33 -20.23 -10.05
N GLU A 135 -15.54 -19.93 -9.58
CA GLU A 135 -16.81 -20.47 -10.09
C GLU A 135 -17.05 -20.13 -11.56
N SER A 136 -16.53 -18.99 -12.01
CA SER A 136 -16.65 -18.55 -13.39
C SER A 136 -15.51 -19.01 -14.30
N GLY A 137 -14.55 -19.79 -13.78
CA GLY A 137 -13.44 -20.36 -14.55
C GLY A 137 -12.40 -19.34 -15.03
N HIS A 138 -12.37 -18.13 -14.47
CA HIS A 138 -11.42 -17.09 -14.87
C HIS A 138 -10.05 -17.25 -14.18
N CYS A 139 -10.03 -17.90 -13.03
CA CYS A 139 -8.84 -18.22 -12.26
C CYS A 139 -8.94 -19.63 -11.68
N SER A 140 -7.82 -20.18 -11.25
CA SER A 140 -7.71 -21.45 -10.53
C SER A 140 -7.43 -21.21 -9.05
N ALA A 141 -7.81 -22.16 -8.20
CA ALA A 141 -7.52 -22.11 -6.77
C ALA A 141 -6.01 -22.26 -6.55
N GLN A 142 -5.40 -21.33 -5.82
CA GLN A 142 -4.00 -21.45 -5.44
C GLN A 142 -3.84 -22.43 -4.28
N THR A 143 -3.36 -23.65 -4.55
CA THR A 143 -3.33 -24.74 -3.57
C THR A 143 -1.95 -25.11 -3.03
N TRP A 144 -0.86 -24.55 -3.57
CA TRP A 144 0.49 -25.04 -3.29
C TRP A 144 1.48 -23.98 -2.77
N SER A 145 1.35 -22.71 -3.14
CA SER A 145 2.38 -21.70 -2.84
C SER A 145 2.17 -20.94 -1.54
N THR A 146 0.91 -20.71 -1.13
CA THR A 146 0.59 -19.81 -0.02
C THR A 146 -0.64 -20.32 0.71
N PRO A 147 -0.46 -21.06 1.82
CA PRO A 147 -1.57 -21.52 2.63
C PRO A 147 -2.42 -20.36 3.13
N HIS A 148 -3.74 -20.52 3.12
CA HIS A 148 -4.67 -19.52 3.61
C HIS A 148 -5.95 -20.18 4.17
N PRO A 149 -6.69 -19.54 5.08
CA PRO A 149 -7.80 -20.22 5.77
C PRO A 149 -8.93 -20.75 4.86
N ARG A 150 -9.15 -20.13 3.71
CA ARG A 150 -10.16 -20.59 2.72
C ARG A 150 -9.68 -21.66 1.73
N GLN A 151 -8.50 -22.27 1.93
CA GLN A 151 -7.89 -23.15 0.92
C GLN A 151 -8.75 -24.37 0.59
N ASN A 152 -9.30 -25.06 1.60
CA ASN A 152 -10.18 -26.20 1.39
C ASN A 152 -11.50 -25.81 0.70
N LEU A 153 -12.03 -24.64 1.03
CA LEU A 153 -13.23 -24.10 0.38
C LEU A 153 -12.97 -23.89 -1.12
N TYR A 154 -11.86 -23.21 -1.46
CA TYR A 154 -11.53 -22.89 -2.85
C TYR A 154 -11.15 -24.13 -3.66
N ALA A 155 -10.47 -25.12 -3.05
CA ALA A 155 -10.15 -26.38 -3.70
C ALA A 155 -11.38 -27.21 -4.12
N GLY A 156 -12.54 -26.96 -3.49
CA GLY A 156 -13.80 -27.60 -3.83
C GLY A 156 -14.54 -26.97 -5.01
N ILE A 157 -14.13 -25.79 -5.47
CA ILE A 157 -14.76 -25.06 -6.58
C ILE A 157 -14.11 -25.54 -7.89
N ARG A 158 -14.93 -25.98 -8.85
CA ARG A 158 -14.50 -26.50 -10.17
C ARG A 158 -15.24 -25.83 -11.30
#